data_AF-A0A2V8IR20-F1
#
_entry.id   AF-A0A2V8IR20-F1
#
_cell.length_a   1.000
_cell.length_b   1.000
_cell.length_c   1.000
_cell.angle_alpha   90.00
_cell.angle_beta   90.00
_cell.angle_gamma   90.00
#
_symmetry.space_group_name_H-M   'P 1'
#
loop_
_entity.id
_entity.type
_entity.pdbx_description
1 polymer ?
#
loop_
_entity_poly.entity_id
_entity_poly.type
_entity_poly.pdbx_seq_one_letter_code
_entity_poly.pdbx_strand_id
1 'polypeptide(L)' 'RHPFYGSVALLVLGIAVTAANWFILLAGVVVLSLLVMRTRKEEENLVARFGDAYRGYMNSTGRFFPRRR' A
#
# COMPACT_ATOMS: atom_id res chain seq x y z
N ARG A 1 3.95 -1.94 6.76
CA ARG A 1 5.17 -1.55 6.04
C ARG A 1 4.89 -0.40 5.09
N HIS A 2 3.68 -0.32 4.51
CA HIS A 2 3.31 0.80 3.66
C HIS A 2 2.04 1.52 4.17
N PRO A 3 2.10 2.20 5.33
CA PRO A 3 0.97 2.97 5.86
C PRO A 3 0.53 4.08 4.90
N PHE A 4 1.45 4.57 4.05
CA PHE A 4 1.16 5.55 3.01
C PHE A 4 0.05 5.10 2.05
N TYR A 5 0.01 3.83 1.63
CA TYR A 5 -1.05 3.35 0.74
C TYR A 5 -2.42 3.33 1.42
N GLY A 6 -2.45 3.10 2.74
CA GLY A 6 -3.67 3.23 3.53
C GLY A 6 -4.18 4.68 3.55
N SER A 7 -3.28 5.64 3.74
CA SER A 7 -3.62 7.07 3.69
C SER A 7 -4.11 7.50 2.30
N VAL A 8 -3.48 7.01 1.23
CA VAL A 8 -3.93 7.26 -0.16
C VAL A 8 -5.32 6.67 -0.41
N ALA A 9 -5.61 5.48 0.11
CA ALA A 9 -6.93 4.87 -0.02
C ALA A 9 -8.02 5.70 0.68
N LEU A 10 -7.74 6.17 1.90
CA LEU A 10 -8.66 7.05 2.64
C LEU A 10 -8.86 8.39 1.95
N LEU A 11 -7.80 8.98 1.40
CA LEU A 11 -7.87 10.23 0.64
C LEU A 11 -8.75 10.09 -0.59
N VAL A 12 -8.51 9.05 -1.40
CA VAL A 12 -9.30 8.73 -2.60
C VAL A 12 -10.76 8.52 -2.26
N LEU A 13 -11.05 7.78 -1.18
CA LEU A 13 -12.42 7.58 -0.69
C LEU A 13 -13.06 8.91 -0.28
N GLY A 14 -12.36 9.74 0.48
CA GLY A 14 -12.85 11.05 0.90
C GLY A 14 -13.17 11.96 -0.28
N ILE A 15 -12.30 12.01 -1.29
CA ILE A 15 -12.53 12.78 -2.52
C ILE A 15 -13.73 12.23 -3.29
N ALA A 16 -13.82 10.92 -3.47
CA ALA A 16 -14.91 10.29 -4.22
C ALA A 16 -16.29 10.53 -3.58
N VAL A 17 -16.36 10.44 -2.25
CA VAL A 17 -17.59 10.71 -1.48
C VAL A 17 -17.94 12.20 -1.52
N THR A 18 -16.97 13.08 -1.32
CA THR A 18 -17.18 14.54 -1.35
C THR A 18 -17.65 15.02 -2.73
N ALA A 19 -17.09 14.44 -3.79
CA ALA A 19 -17.49 14.74 -5.17
C ALA A 19 -18.77 14.00 -5.61
N ALA A 20 -19.32 13.10 -4.78
CA ALA A 20 -20.42 12.19 -5.13
C ALA A 20 -20.23 11.49 -6.49
N ASN A 21 -18.98 11.11 -6.81
CA ASN A 21 -18.60 10.68 -8.14
C ASN A 21 -17.98 9.27 -8.13
N TRP A 22 -18.73 8.31 -8.66
CA TRP A 22 -18.33 6.92 -8.76
C TRP A 22 -17.15 6.70 -9.73
N PHE A 23 -16.95 7.56 -10.72
CA PHE A 23 -15.81 7.49 -11.64
C PHE A 23 -14.49 7.78 -10.92
N ILE A 24 -14.50 8.76 -10.00
CA ILE A 24 -13.33 9.08 -9.16
C ILE A 24 -13.01 7.88 -8.24
N LEU A 25 -14.03 7.23 -7.70
CA LEU A 25 -13.85 6.00 -6.93
C LEU A 25 -13.19 4.90 -7.77
N LEU A 26 -13.69 4.67 -8.99
CA LEU A 26 -13.16 3.64 -9.89
C LEU A 26 -11.70 3.91 -10.27
N ALA A 27 -11.38 5.15 -10.67
CA ALA A 27 -10.00 5.57 -10.95
C ALA A 27 -9.09 5.40 -9.73
N GLY A 28 -9.61 5.73 -8.56
CA GLY A 28 -8.98 5.50 -7.26
C GLY A 28 -8.61 4.05 -7.00
N VAL A 29 -9.54 3.11 -7.24
CA VAL A 29 -9.30 1.67 -7.11
C VAL A 29 -8.21 1.20 -8.06
N VAL A 30 -8.19 1.70 -9.31
CA VAL A 30 -7.13 1.38 -10.28
C VAL A 30 -5.76 1.85 -9.77
N VAL A 31 -5.67 3.09 -9.28
CA VAL A 31 -4.42 3.66 -8.72
C VAL A 31 -3.94 2.84 -7.52
N LEU A 32 -4.83 2.49 -6.60
CA LEU A 32 -4.50 1.64 -5.45
C LEU A 32 -4.00 0.27 -5.87
N SER A 33 -4.63 -0.34 -6.89
CA SER A 33 -4.22 -1.64 -7.42
C SER A 33 -2.81 -1.60 -8.03
N LEU A 34 -2.51 -0.53 -8.79
CA LEU A 34 -1.17 -0.30 -9.35
C LEU A 34 -0.11 -0.09 -8.24
N LEU A 35 -0.46 0.65 -7.19
CA LEU A 35 0.43 0.85 -6.04
C LEU A 35 0.73 -0.47 -5.33
N VAL A 36 -0.28 -1.32 -5.11
CA VAL A 36 -0.12 -2.66 -4.51
C VAL A 36 0.76 -3.56 -5.38
N MET A 37 0.57 -3.55 -6.71
CA MET A 37 1.45 -4.29 -7.62
C MET A 37 2.90 -3.79 -7.55
N ARG A 38 3.09 -2.47 -7.54
CA ARG A 38 4.42 -1.85 -7.41
C ARG A 38 5.10 -2.23 -6.09
N THR A 39 4.33 -2.35 -5.02
CA THR A 39 4.85 -2.70 -3.70
C THR A 39 5.59 -4.04 -3.72
N ARG A 40 5.07 -5.04 -4.44
CA ARG A 40 5.74 -6.36 -4.55
C ARG A 40 7.13 -6.23 -5.14
N LYS A 41 7.25 -5.44 -6.21
CA LYS A 41 8.53 -5.22 -6.90
C LYS A 41 9.49 -4.39 -6.07
N GLU A 42 8.97 -3.45 -5.29
CA GLU A 42 9.77 -2.68 -4.32
C GLU A 42 10.31 -3.57 -3.20
N GLU A 43 9.49 -4.45 -2.63
CA GLU A 43 9.93 -5.42 -1.61
C GLU A 43 10.96 -6.41 -2.18
N GLU A 44 10.80 -6.89 -3.42
CA GLU A 44 11.79 -7.74 -4.09
C GLU A 44 13.15 -7.02 -4.26
N ASN A 45 13.15 -5.76 -4.68
CA ASN A 45 14.37 -4.96 -4.79
C ASN A 45 15.01 -4.70 -3.43
N LEU A 46 14.21 -4.48 -2.39
CA LEU A 46 14.70 -4.29 -1.03
C LEU A 46 15.29 -5.58 -0.45
N VAL A 47 14.68 -6.74 -0.72
CA VAL A 47 15.27 -8.05 -0.40
C VAL A 47 16.57 -8.26 -1.17
N ALA A 48 16.63 -7.91 -2.46
CA ALA A 48 17.85 -8.04 -3.25
C ALA A 48 18.99 -7.15 -2.72
N ARG A 49 18.66 -5.96 -2.21
CA ARG A 49 19.65 -4.98 -1.72
C ARG A 49 20.07 -5.20 -0.27
N PHE A 50 19.14 -5.61 0.59
CA PHE A 50 19.34 -5.69 2.05
C PHE A 50 19.28 -7.12 2.61
N GLY A 51 18.96 -8.11 1.77
CA GLY A 51 19.02 -9.54 2.10
C GLY A 51 18.19 -9.91 3.33
N ASP A 52 18.81 -10.64 4.25
CA ASP A 52 18.15 -11.21 5.42
C ASP A 52 17.75 -10.17 6.47
N ALA A 53 18.41 -9.00 6.51
CA ALA A 53 18.01 -7.91 7.39
C ALA A 53 16.60 -7.40 7.04
N TYR A 54 16.31 -7.29 5.75
CA TYR A 54 14.97 -6.90 5.30
C TYR A 54 13.95 -8.03 5.52
N ARG A 55 14.33 -9.30 5.29
CA ARG A 55 13.47 -10.45 5.61
C ARG A 55 13.12 -10.54 7.10
N GLY A 56 14.05 -10.20 7.99
CA GLY A 56 13.81 -10.08 9.43
C GLY A 56 12.81 -8.97 9.76
N TYR A 57 12.99 -7.79 9.16
CA TYR A 57 12.02 -6.69 9.24
C TYR A 57 10.65 -7.06 8.68
N MET A 58 10.62 -7.91 7.64
CA MET A 58 9.38 -8.40 7.08
C MET A 58 8.60 -9.25 8.10
N ASN A 59 9.27 -10.12 8.83
CA ASN A 59 8.59 -11.02 9.77
C ASN A 59 7.94 -10.26 10.93
N SER A 60 8.54 -9.17 11.39
CA SER A 60 8.03 -8.35 12.51
C SER A 60 6.98 -7.32 12.11
N THR A 61 6.98 -6.84 10.86
CA THR A 61 6.11 -5.75 10.42
C THR A 61 5.05 -6.22 9.43
N GLY A 62 3.77 -6.03 9.76
CA GLY A 62 2.65 -6.34 8.85
C GLY A 62 2.65 -5.46 7.59
N ARG A 63 2.17 -5.97 6.46
CA ARG A 63 2.30 -5.34 5.13
C ARG A 63 1.48 -4.05 5.01
N PHE A 64 0.19 -4.13 5.31
CA PHE A 64 -0.78 -3.02 5.26
C PHE A 64 -1.33 -2.62 6.64
N PHE A 65 -1.55 -3.58 7.54
CA PHE A 65 -1.96 -3.34 8.93
C PHE A 65 -0.86 -3.77 9.90
N PRO A 66 -0.70 -3.08 11.05
CA PRO A 66 0.23 -3.52 12.09
C PRO A 66 -0.17 -4.92 12.56
N ARG A 67 0.81 -5.82 12.69
CA ARG A 67 0.61 -7.13 13.31
C ARG A 67 0.31 -6.84 14.78
N ARG A 68 -0.93 -7.04 15.24
CA ARG A 68 -1.22 -7.03 16.68
C ARG A 68 -0.36 -8.13 17.29
N ARG A 69 0.46 -7.76 18.27
CA ARG A 69 1.27 -8.67 19.08
C ARG A 69 0.40 -9.74 19.72
#